data_AF-F2RNL6-F1
#
_entry.id   AF-F2RNL6-F1
#
_cell.length_a   1.000
_cell.length_b   1.000
_cell.length_c   1.000
_cell.angle_alpha   90.00
_cell.angle_beta   90.00
_cell.angle_gamma   90.00
#
_symmetry.space_group_name_H-M   'P 1'
#
loop_
_entity.id
_entity.type
_entity.pdbx_description
1 polymer ?
#
loop_
_entity_poly.entity_id
_entity_poly.type
_entity_poly.pdbx_seq_one_letter_code
_entity_poly.pdbx_strand_id
1 'polypeptide(L)'
;MAAPRSRMLDLLKVQCRIFSHTFNPENLRLGNKILRQRLRGAALASYYPRKTVTFEDLERAYRPMGLITFDPLRSHHEEMNQIRKLRGKGAPKKKRTAAGTNKPYSPSRILHYSTPIHIHP
;
A
#
# COMPACT_ATOMS: atom_id res chain seq x y z
N MET A 1 5.19 21.79 58.30
CA MET A 1 6.17 20.79 57.82
C MET A 1 7.35 20.80 58.77
N ALA A 2 7.67 19.68 59.42
CA ALA A 2 8.72 19.61 60.45
C ALA A 2 10.16 19.55 59.91
N ALA A 3 10.34 19.24 58.62
CA ALA A 3 11.65 19.12 57.97
C ALA A 3 11.94 20.29 57.01
N PRO A 4 13.21 20.73 56.88
CA PRO A 4 13.58 21.83 55.99
C PRO A 4 13.45 21.44 54.51
N ARG A 5 12.97 22.39 53.68
CA ARG A 5 12.73 22.18 52.23
C ARG A 5 13.99 21.75 51.48
N SER A 6 15.15 22.31 51.81
CA SER A 6 16.44 21.95 51.19
C SER A 6 16.74 20.46 51.35
N ARG A 7 16.54 19.92 52.56
CA ARG A 7 16.78 18.50 52.85
C ARG A 7 15.84 17.58 52.09
N MET A 8 14.58 17.99 51.92
CA MET A 8 13.61 17.26 51.09
C MET A 8 14.01 17.25 49.61
N LEU A 9 14.53 18.38 49.09
CA LEU A 9 15.01 18.46 47.70
C LEU A 9 16.24 17.56 47.46
N ASP A 10 17.16 17.48 48.43
CA ASP A 10 18.32 16.58 48.35
C ASP A 10 17.89 15.10 48.29
N LEU A 11 16.94 14.71 49.12
CA LEU A 11 16.37 13.35 49.10
C LEU A 11 15.76 13.07 47.72
N LEU A 12 14.88 13.96 47.23
CA LEU A 12 14.24 13.80 45.93
C LEU A 12 15.26 13.72 44.79
N LYS A 13 16.35 14.49 44.86
CA LYS A 13 17.44 14.44 43.87
C LYS A 13 18.13 13.07 43.88
N VAL A 14 18.42 12.51 45.05
CA VAL A 14 19.01 11.16 45.18
C VAL A 14 18.04 10.08 44.70
N GLN A 15 16.77 10.17 45.08
CA GLN A 15 15.73 9.23 44.62
C GLN A 15 15.59 9.25 43.09
N CYS A 16 15.51 10.44 42.48
CA CYS A 16 15.46 10.57 41.03
C CYS A 16 16.69 9.97 40.35
N ARG A 17 17.88 10.09 40.96
CA ARG A 17 19.11 9.45 40.47
C ARG A 17 19.05 7.93 40.54
N ILE A 18 18.54 7.36 41.63
CA ILE A 18 18.40 5.90 41.82
C ILE A 18 17.45 5.32 40.78
N PHE A 19 16.29 5.93 40.57
CA PHE A 19 15.25 5.41 39.67
C PHE A 19 15.30 5.98 38.25
N SER A 20 16.35 6.71 37.89
CA SER A 20 16.50 7.35 36.59
C SER A 20 15.28 8.21 36.19
N HIS A 21 14.72 8.91 37.17
CA HIS A 21 13.67 9.91 36.97
C HIS A 21 14.26 11.31 36.77
N THR A 22 13.53 12.16 36.06
CA THR A 22 13.92 13.56 35.84
C THR A 22 13.62 14.41 37.08
N PHE A 23 14.63 15.08 37.63
CA PHE A 23 14.49 16.03 38.74
C PHE A 23 14.24 17.46 38.20
N ASN A 24 13.09 18.07 38.53
CA ASN A 24 12.68 19.40 38.05
C ASN A 24 12.09 20.26 39.19
N PRO A 25 12.93 20.86 40.05
CA PRO A 25 12.47 21.62 41.23
C PRO A 25 11.76 22.94 40.87
N GLU A 26 12.09 23.53 39.72
CA GLU A 26 11.55 24.81 39.23
C GLU A 26 10.30 24.65 38.35
N ASN A 27 9.80 23.42 38.19
CA ASN A 27 8.61 23.11 37.39
C ASN A 27 8.66 23.65 35.94
N LEU A 28 9.85 23.64 35.33
CA LEU A 28 10.05 24.09 33.95
C LEU A 28 9.35 23.16 32.94
N ARG A 29 8.88 23.72 31.82
CA ARG A 29 8.19 22.99 30.74
C ARG A 29 9.20 22.35 29.77
N LEU A 30 9.77 21.22 30.17
CA LEU A 30 10.83 20.52 29.41
C LEU A 30 10.31 19.57 28.31
N GLY A 31 9.00 19.47 28.07
CA GLY A 31 8.44 18.57 27.04
C GLY A 31 8.39 17.08 27.40
N ASN A 32 8.83 16.69 28.61
CA ASN A 32 8.83 15.29 29.09
C ASN A 32 7.46 14.59 28.99
N LYS A 33 6.35 15.34 29.03
CA LYS A 33 4.99 14.81 28.80
C LYS A 33 4.87 14.13 27.44
N ILE A 34 5.41 14.75 26.39
CA ILE A 34 5.31 14.24 25.02
C ILE A 34 6.18 12.99 24.84
N LEU A 35 7.40 12.99 25.39
CA LEU A 35 8.32 11.85 25.30
C LEU A 35 7.83 10.62 26.09
N ARG A 36 7.12 10.82 27.21
CA ARG A 36 6.53 9.72 28.01
C ARG A 36 5.26 9.15 27.40
N GLN A 37 4.65 9.82 26.43
CA GLN A 37 3.47 9.28 25.77
C GLN A 37 3.85 8.02 24.99
N ARG A 38 3.15 6.91 25.25
CA ARG A 38 3.33 5.67 24.51
C ARG A 38 2.92 5.89 23.06
N LEU A 39 3.76 5.44 22.13
CA LEU A 39 3.46 5.48 20.70
C LEU A 39 2.23 4.63 20.38
N ARG A 40 1.29 5.18 19.60
CA ARG A 40 0.04 4.51 19.18
C ARG A 40 0.09 4.02 17.73
N GLY A 41 1.19 4.22 17.03
CA GLY A 41 1.32 3.96 15.59
C GLY A 41 0.98 2.53 15.19
N ALA A 42 1.46 1.53 15.94
CA ALA A 42 1.17 0.13 15.65
C ALA A 42 -0.33 -0.20 15.72
N ALA A 43 -1.02 0.29 16.75
CA ALA A 43 -2.46 0.08 16.93
C ALA A 43 -3.28 0.75 15.82
N LEU A 44 -2.85 1.91 15.35
CA LEU A 44 -3.51 2.60 14.23
C LEU A 44 -3.24 1.92 12.89
N ALA A 45 -2.02 1.43 12.66
CA ALA A 45 -1.64 0.74 11.43
C ALA A 45 -2.41 -0.59 11.27
N SER A 46 -2.78 -1.25 12.36
CA SER A 46 -3.56 -2.49 12.36
C SER A 46 -5.08 -2.28 12.29
N TYR A 47 -5.57 -1.07 12.00
CA TYR A 47 -7.01 -0.78 12.01
C TYR A 47 -7.80 -1.65 11.02
N TYR A 48 -7.31 -1.80 9.78
CA TYR A 48 -7.87 -2.73 8.83
C TYR A 48 -7.19 -4.09 8.93
N PRO A 49 -7.95 -5.21 8.88
CA PRO A 49 -7.36 -6.54 8.82
C PRO A 49 -6.37 -6.65 7.66
N ARG A 50 -5.23 -7.31 7.93
CA ARG A 50 -4.24 -7.61 6.90
C ARG A 50 -4.88 -8.57 5.89
N LYS A 51 -4.61 -8.37 4.59
CA LYS A 51 -4.98 -9.36 3.58
C LYS A 51 -4.24 -10.65 3.88
N THR A 52 -4.98 -11.73 4.14
CA THR A 52 -4.43 -13.03 4.53
C THR A 52 -4.18 -13.90 3.31
N VAL A 53 -5.24 -14.31 2.63
CA VAL A 53 -5.20 -15.21 1.48
C VAL A 53 -6.12 -14.67 0.40
N THR A 54 -5.64 -14.62 -0.83
CA THR A 54 -6.42 -14.24 -2.02
C THR A 54 -6.81 -15.46 -2.83
N PHE A 55 -7.79 -15.32 -3.74
CA PHE A 55 -8.13 -16.39 -4.70
C PHE A 55 -6.94 -16.79 -5.60
N GLU A 56 -6.04 -15.85 -5.89
CA GLU A 56 -4.83 -16.12 -6.68
C GLU A 56 -3.85 -17.05 -5.92
N ASP A 57 -3.76 -16.90 -4.60
CA ASP A 57 -2.95 -17.78 -3.75
C ASP A 57 -3.53 -19.20 -3.73
N LEU A 58 -4.87 -19.30 -3.70
CA LEU A 58 -5.59 -20.57 -3.77
C LEU A 58 -5.35 -21.26 -5.13
N GLU A 59 -5.49 -20.54 -6.24
CA GLU A 59 -5.20 -21.07 -7.58
C GLU A 59 -3.77 -21.59 -7.68
N ARG A 60 -2.80 -20.84 -7.16
CA ARG A 60 -1.39 -21.24 -7.17
C ARG A 60 -1.14 -22.52 -6.37
N ALA A 61 -1.81 -22.68 -5.23
CA ALA A 61 -1.65 -23.85 -4.37
C ALA A 61 -2.17 -25.14 -5.01
N TYR A 62 -3.28 -25.07 -5.75
CA TYR A 62 -3.94 -26.24 -6.32
C TYR A 62 -3.58 -26.54 -7.78
N ARG A 63 -2.96 -25.59 -8.49
CA ARG A 63 -2.48 -25.77 -9.87
C ARG A 63 -1.56 -27.00 -10.05
N PRO A 64 -0.61 -27.32 -9.15
CA PRO A 64 0.22 -28.53 -9.29
C PRO A 64 -0.57 -29.84 -9.20
N MET A 65 -1.75 -29.82 -8.57
CA MET A 65 -2.64 -30.98 -8.44
C MET A 65 -3.57 -31.13 -9.66
N GLY A 66 -3.41 -30.30 -10.70
CA GLY A 66 -4.25 -30.30 -11.89
C GLY A 66 -5.67 -29.76 -11.65
N LEU A 67 -5.91 -29.10 -10.51
CA LEU A 67 -7.21 -28.53 -10.17
C LEU A 67 -7.33 -27.09 -10.66
N ILE A 68 -8.52 -26.71 -11.09
CA ILE A 68 -8.86 -25.38 -11.56
C ILE A 68 -9.79 -24.72 -10.54
N THR A 69 -9.49 -23.47 -10.19
CA THR A 69 -10.30 -22.66 -9.28
C THR A 69 -11.25 -21.75 -10.06
N PHE A 70 -12.47 -21.60 -9.58
CA PHE A 70 -13.47 -20.72 -10.17
C PHE A 70 -13.83 -19.57 -9.22
N ASP A 71 -13.56 -18.32 -9.62
CA ASP A 71 -13.96 -17.12 -8.90
C ASP A 71 -15.21 -16.50 -9.57
N PRO A 72 -16.42 -16.70 -9.01
CA PRO A 72 -17.66 -16.31 -9.66
C PRO A 72 -17.80 -14.80 -9.83
N LEU A 73 -17.30 -13.99 -8.88
CA LEU A 73 -17.41 -12.53 -8.94
C LEU A 73 -16.52 -11.98 -10.04
N ARG A 74 -15.31 -12.53 -10.16
CA ARG A 74 -14.39 -12.17 -11.24
C ARG A 74 -14.93 -12.58 -12.61
N SER A 75 -15.40 -13.82 -12.77
CA SER A 75 -15.97 -14.30 -14.03
C SER A 75 -17.17 -13.46 -14.46
N HIS A 76 -18.10 -13.16 -13.55
CA HIS A 76 -19.23 -12.27 -13.83
C HIS A 76 -18.78 -10.87 -14.26
N HIS A 77 -17.77 -10.30 -13.60
CA HIS A 77 -17.22 -9.00 -13.98
C HIS A 77 -16.61 -9.03 -15.40
N GLU A 78 -15.90 -10.10 -15.76
CA GLU A 78 -15.31 -10.28 -17.11
C GLU A 78 -16.39 -10.43 -18.19
N GLU A 79 -17.43 -11.22 -17.93
CA GLU A 79 -18.60 -11.38 -18.80
C GLU A 79 -19.33 -10.06 -19.03
N MET A 80 -19.62 -9.32 -17.96
CA MET A 80 -20.28 -8.01 -18.05
C MET A 80 -19.45 -7.02 -18.87
N ASN A 81 -18.13 -7.04 -18.73
CA ASN A 81 -17.23 -6.22 -19.53
C ASN A 81 -17.27 -6.62 -21.01
N GLN A 82 -17.36 -7.91 -21.32
CA GLN A 82 -17.46 -8.39 -22.68
C GLN A 82 -18.78 -7.99 -23.34
N ILE A 83 -19.91 -8.18 -22.65
CA ILE A 83 -21.24 -7.75 -23.10
C ILE A 83 -21.25 -6.24 -23.38
N ARG A 84 -20.63 -5.46 -22.49
CA ARG A 84 -20.55 -4.01 -22.63
C ARG A 84 -19.74 -3.59 -23.87
N LYS A 85 -18.64 -4.28 -24.18
CA LYS A 85 -17.86 -4.06 -25.41
C LYS A 85 -18.67 -4.37 -26.67
N LEU A 86 -19.40 -5.49 -26.68
CA LEU A 86 -20.26 -5.87 -27.82
C LEU A 86 -21.31 -4.81 -28.16
N ARG A 87 -21.85 -4.14 -27.13
CA ARG A 87 -22.85 -3.06 -27.31
C ARG A 87 -22.23 -1.68 -27.61
N GLY A 88 -20.92 -1.60 -27.83
CA GLY A 88 -20.20 -0.34 -28.02
C GLY A 88 -20.20 0.57 -26.78
N LYS A 89 -20.51 0.02 -25.60
CA LYS A 89 -20.52 0.75 -24.31
C LYS A 89 -19.26 0.49 -23.48
N GLY A 90 -18.26 -0.17 -24.07
CA GLY A 90 -17.00 -0.48 -23.42
C GLY A 90 -16.29 0.79 -22.93
N ALA A 91 -15.45 0.65 -21.90
CA ALA A 91 -14.67 1.77 -21.41
C ALA A 91 -13.81 2.37 -22.55
N PRO A 92 -13.79 3.70 -22.73
CA PRO A 92 -12.96 4.33 -23.75
C PRO A 92 -11.47 4.07 -23.47
N LYS A 93 -10.64 4.14 -24.51
CA LYS A 93 -9.19 3.95 -24.37
C LYS A 93 -8.62 5.02 -23.43
N LYS A 94 -8.00 4.59 -22.33
CA LYS A 94 -7.33 5.49 -21.37
C LYS A 94 -6.26 6.30 -22.10
N LYS A 95 -6.36 7.64 -22.05
CA LYS A 95 -5.31 8.55 -22.54
C LYS A 95 -4.06 8.36 -21.68
N ARG A 96 -2.89 8.23 -22.31
CA ARG A 96 -1.58 8.07 -21.63
C ARG A 96 -0.68 9.31 -21.81
N THR A 97 -1.18 10.33 -22.48
CA THR A 97 -0.46 11.56 -22.83
C THR A 97 -1.21 12.79 -22.33
N ALA A 98 -0.50 13.91 -22.17
CA ALA A 98 -1.10 15.18 -21.79
C ALA A 98 -2.15 15.64 -22.82
N ALA A 99 -3.12 16.43 -22.36
CA ALA A 99 -4.16 16.97 -23.23
C ALA A 99 -3.51 17.84 -24.32
N GLY A 100 -3.74 17.51 -25.59
CA GLY A 100 -3.25 18.26 -26.76
C GLY A 100 -2.13 17.59 -27.55
N THR A 101 -1.41 16.61 -26.99
CA THR A 101 -0.36 15.89 -27.74
C THR A 101 -0.93 14.67 -28.48
N ASN A 102 -1.95 14.88 -29.31
CA ASN A 102 -2.41 13.84 -30.23
C ASN A 102 -1.46 13.83 -31.44
N LYS A 103 -0.38 13.05 -31.38
CA LYS A 103 0.39 12.77 -32.60
C LYS A 103 -0.52 11.95 -33.53
N PRO A 104 -0.86 12.43 -34.74
CA PRO A 104 -1.67 11.64 -35.65
C PRO A 104 -0.96 10.33 -35.95
N TYR A 105 -1.73 9.24 -35.96
CA TYR A 105 -1.28 7.94 -36.41
C TYR A 105 -0.71 8.09 -37.83
N SER A 106 0.60 7.88 -37.99
CA SER A 106 1.27 7.89 -39.30
C SER A 106 1.31 6.46 -39.83
N PRO A 107 0.58 6.12 -40.91
CA PRO A 107 0.57 4.78 -41.47
C PRO A 107 1.76 4.61 -42.43
N SER A 108 2.99 4.68 -41.92
CA SER A 108 4.19 4.45 -42.73
C SER A 108 4.98 3.25 -42.21
N ARG A 109 4.37 2.07 -42.32
CA ARG A 109 5.11 0.81 -42.38
C ARG A 109 4.33 -0.24 -43.17
N ILE A 110 4.00 0.09 -44.42
CA ILE A 110 3.80 -0.91 -45.46
C ILE A 110 5.09 -0.89 -46.27
N LEU A 111 6.06 -1.71 -45.88
CA LEU A 111 7.25 -1.98 -46.68
C LEU A 111 7.48 -3.49 -46.73
N HIS A 112 7.17 -4.01 -47.92
CA HIS A 112 7.82 -5.09 -48.67
C HIS A 112 7.94 -6.49 -48.04
N TYR A 113 7.11 -7.40 -48.56
CA TYR A 113 7.56 -8.75 -48.88
C TYR A 113 7.44 -8.97 -50.39
N SER A 114 8.58 -8.90 -51.08
CA SER A 114 8.87 -9.67 -52.29
C SER A 114 9.01 -11.14 -51.85
N THR A 115 8.71 -12.23 -52.56
CA THR A 115 8.45 -12.62 -53.96
C THR A 115 7.67 -13.95 -53.90
N PRO A 116 6.91 -14.36 -54.93
CA PRO A 116 6.39 -15.71 -55.03
C PRO A 116 7.48 -16.66 -55.57
N ILE A 117 7.79 -17.71 -54.83
CA ILE A 117 8.63 -18.82 -55.33
C ILE A 117 7.80 -19.59 -56.35
N HIS A 118 8.19 -19.51 -57.62
CA HIS A 118 7.69 -20.37 -58.68
C HIS A 118 8.15 -21.81 -58.42
N ILE A 119 7.21 -22.71 -58.22
CA ILE A 119 7.42 -24.15 -58.34
C ILE A 119 6.98 -24.52 -59.75
N HIS A 120 7.91 -25.01 -60.55
CA HIS A 120 7.64 -25.70 -61.81
C HIS A 120 8.10 -27.17 -61.68
N PRO A 121 7.51 -28.07 -62.50
CA PRO A 121 7.05 -29.41 -62.11
C PRO A 121 8.15 -30.46 -61.90
#